data_AF-A0AAP3F0C6-F1
#
_entry.id   AF-A0AAP3F0C6-F1
#
_cell.length_a   1.000
_cell.length_b   1.000
_cell.length_c   1.000
_cell.angle_alpha   90.00
_cell.angle_beta   90.00
_cell.angle_gamma   90.00
#
_symmetry.space_group_name_H-M   'P 1'
#
loop_
_entity.id
_entity.type
_entity.pdbx_description
1 polymer ?
#
loop_
_entity_poly.entity_id
_entity_poly.type
_entity_poly.pdbx_seq_one_letter_code
_entity_poly.pdbx_strand_id
1 'polypeptide(L)'
;MYAILFELDTNCLNDNYEGNTYHNSYKLVNDFMIENGFTWKQGSVYFGGANIDAVTCVLVVQKLSKKYPWFSNCVKDVRMLRIEENNDLLPAIS
;
A
#
# COMPACT_ATOMS: atom_id res chain seq x y z
N MET A 1 4.61 2.77 -15.40
CA MET A 1 4.67 3.01 -13.94
C MET A 1 4.02 1.83 -13.22
N TYR A 2 4.44 1.48 -12.01
CA TYR A 2 3.78 0.44 -11.21
C TYR A 2 3.00 1.05 -10.06
N ALA A 3 1.95 0.37 -9.60
CA ALA A 3 1.21 0.73 -8.40
C ALA A 3 0.96 -0.50 -7.53
N ILE A 4 0.88 -0.28 -6.23
CA ILE A 4 0.43 -1.26 -5.25
C ILE A 4 -0.85 -0.73 -4.63
N LEU A 5 -1.83 -1.60 -4.49
CA LEU A 5 -3.03 -1.35 -3.70
C LEU A 5 -3.31 -2.54 -2.80
N PHE A 6 -3.89 -2.28 -1.63
CA PHE A 6 -4.24 -3.32 -0.67
C PHE A 6 -5.53 -3.00 0.08
N GLU A 7 -6.15 -4.03 0.66
CA GLU A 7 -7.28 -3.92 1.57
C GLU A 7 -6.97 -4.65 2.88
N LEU A 8 -7.16 -3.98 4.02
CA LEU A 8 -7.01 -4.58 5.33
C LEU A 8 -8.38 -4.88 5.94
N ASP A 9 -8.46 -5.99 6.67
CA ASP A 9 -9.59 -6.32 7.54
C ASP A 9 -9.49 -5.54 8.85
N THR A 10 -10.36 -4.55 9.04
CA THR A 10 -10.41 -3.76 10.27
C THR A 10 -10.82 -4.58 11.49
N ASN A 11 -11.60 -5.65 11.33
CA ASN A 11 -11.94 -6.54 12.43
C ASN A 11 -10.73 -7.35 12.85
N CYS A 12 -9.97 -7.91 11.89
CA CYS A 12 -8.71 -8.61 12.19
C CYS A 12 -7.70 -7.68 12.87
N LEU A 13 -7.61 -6.42 12.41
CA LEU A 13 -6.69 -5.44 13.00
C LEU A 13 -7.00 -5.18 14.47
N ASN A 14 -8.27 -5.16 14.89
CA ASN A 14 -8.62 -4.98 16.29
C ASN A 14 -8.04 -6.09 17.19
N ASP A 15 -7.90 -7.31 16.67
CA ASP A 15 -7.42 -8.47 17.43
C ASP A 15 -5.89 -8.68 17.31
N ASN A 16 -5.27 -8.22 16.22
CA ASN A 16 -3.88 -8.56 15.87
C ASN A 16 -2.91 -7.36 15.91
N TYR A 17 -3.41 -6.13 16.00
CA TYR A 17 -2.59 -4.92 16.04
C TYR A 17 -2.52 -4.36 17.47
N GLU A 18 -1.33 -4.34 18.06
CA GLU A 18 -1.10 -3.89 19.44
C GLU A 18 -1.27 -2.36 19.64
N GLY A 19 -1.52 -1.59 18.58
CA GLY A 19 -1.69 -0.14 18.67
C GLY A 19 -3.12 0.26 19.05
N ASN A 20 -3.26 1.37 19.79
CA ASN A 20 -4.52 1.85 20.37
C ASN A 20 -5.68 2.04 19.38
N THR A 21 -5.41 2.26 18.08
CA THR A 21 -6.44 2.34 17.04
C THR A 21 -5.94 1.74 15.72
N TYR A 22 -6.80 1.04 14.99
CA TYR A 22 -6.48 0.51 13.65
C TYR A 22 -6.07 1.61 12.66
N HIS A 23 -6.45 2.87 12.89
CA HIS A 23 -6.02 4.00 12.05
C HIS A 23 -4.49 4.16 12.02
N ASN A 24 -3.81 3.84 13.13
CA ASN A 24 -2.35 3.88 13.18
C ASN A 24 -1.70 2.81 12.29
N SER A 25 -2.39 1.70 12.00
CA SER A 25 -1.88 0.64 11.12
C SER A 25 -1.75 1.15 9.68
N TYR A 26 -2.75 1.87 9.16
CA TYR A 26 -2.70 2.50 7.84
C TYR A 26 -1.61 3.56 7.75
N LYS A 27 -1.39 4.33 8.83
CA LYS A 27 -0.29 5.28 8.90
C LYS A 27 1.07 4.57 8.82
N LEU A 28 1.27 3.48 9.57
CA LEU A 28 2.51 2.70 9.53
C LEU A 28 2.81 2.13 8.13
N VAL A 29 1.77 1.66 7.41
CA VAL A 29 1.92 1.20 6.03
C VAL A 29 2.24 2.38 5.12
N ASN A 30 1.53 3.51 5.24
CA ASN A 30 1.77 4.69 4.43
C ASN A 30 3.23 5.19 4.56
N ASP A 31 3.69 5.37 5.79
CA ASP A 31 5.04 5.85 6.07
C ASP A 31 6.08 4.87 5.49
N PHE A 32 5.87 3.56 5.67
CA PHE A 32 6.73 2.54 5.07
C PHE A 32 6.75 2.59 3.54
N MET A 33 5.61 2.76 2.89
CA MET A 33 5.53 2.82 1.43
C MET A 33 6.26 4.05 0.89
N ILE A 34 6.11 5.21 1.56
CA ILE A 34 6.82 6.45 1.20
C ILE A 34 8.34 6.27 1.35
N GLU A 35 8.80 5.69 2.47
CA GLU A 35 10.21 5.37 2.72
C GLU A 35 10.79 4.43 1.64
N ASN A 36 9.96 3.60 1.00
CA ASN A 36 10.36 2.65 -0.04
C ASN A 36 10.11 3.17 -1.47
N GLY A 37 9.97 4.48 -1.66
CA GLY A 37 9.95 5.11 -2.99
C GLY A 37 8.59 5.09 -3.69
N PHE A 38 7.51 4.89 -2.93
CA PHE A 38 6.15 5.05 -3.43
C PHE A 38 5.57 6.42 -3.04
N THR A 39 4.62 6.90 -3.84
CA THR A 39 3.82 8.09 -3.56
C THR A 39 2.39 7.68 -3.30
N TRP A 40 1.84 8.10 -2.17
CA TRP A 40 0.43 7.91 -1.85
C TRP A 40 -0.46 8.67 -2.84
N LYS A 41 -1.58 8.06 -3.25
CA LYS A 41 -2.58 8.69 -4.13
C LYS A 41 -3.92 8.87 -3.45
N GLN A 42 -4.58 7.77 -3.13
CA GLN A 42 -5.88 7.78 -2.46
C GLN A 42 -6.09 6.47 -1.71
N GLY A 43 -6.72 6.52 -0.54
CA GLY A 43 -6.96 5.33 0.28
C GLY A 43 -5.68 4.50 0.47
N SER A 44 -5.73 3.23 0.06
CA SER A 44 -4.60 2.29 0.11
C SER A 44 -3.86 2.15 -1.23
N VAL A 45 -3.90 3.16 -2.11
CA VAL A 45 -3.27 3.12 -3.44
C VAL A 45 -1.97 3.92 -3.44
N TYR A 46 -0.89 3.28 -3.90
CA TYR A 46 0.46 3.80 -3.91
C TYR A 46 1.09 3.63 -5.29
N PHE A 47 1.61 4.72 -5.87
CA PHE A 47 2.31 4.69 -7.15
C PHE A 47 3.80 4.65 -6.94
N GLY A 48 4.48 3.74 -7.65
CA GLY A 48 5.93 3.65 -7.63
C GLY A 48 6.58 4.81 -8.35
N GLY A 49 7.69 5.32 -7.81
CA GLY A 49 8.54 6.31 -8.46
C GLY A 49 9.27 5.75 -9.71
N ALA A 50 10.12 6.58 -10.32
CA ALA A 50 10.78 6.28 -11.60
C ALA A 50 11.61 4.97 -11.60
N ASN A 51 12.17 4.59 -10.45
CA ASN A 51 13.03 3.41 -10.31
C ASN A 51 12.27 2.18 -9.79
N ILE A 52 10.95 2.25 -9.62
CA ILE A 52 10.14 1.13 -9.14
C ILE A 52 9.72 0.25 -10.32
N ASP A 53 10.16 -1.00 -10.29
CA ASP A 53 9.76 -2.06 -11.21
C ASP A 53 8.93 -3.14 -10.50
N ALA A 54 8.46 -4.13 -11.26
CA ALA A 54 7.65 -5.23 -10.73
C ALA A 54 8.38 -6.02 -9.63
N VAL A 55 9.69 -6.21 -9.75
CA VAL A 55 10.49 -6.93 -8.75
C VAL A 55 10.55 -6.13 -7.45
N THR A 56 10.78 -4.82 -7.55
CA THR A 56 10.81 -3.90 -6.42
C THR A 56 9.46 -3.90 -5.68
N CYS A 57 8.34 -3.89 -6.41
CA CYS A 57 7.02 -4.03 -5.81
C CYS A 57 6.89 -5.30 -4.96
N VAL A 58 7.29 -6.45 -5.49
CA VAL A 58 7.24 -7.73 -4.75
C VAL A 58 8.12 -7.67 -3.50
N LEU A 59 9.36 -7.16 -3.63
CA LEU A 59 10.30 -7.06 -2.51
C LEU A 59 9.78 -6.12 -1.41
N VAL A 60 9.16 -5.01 -1.79
CA VAL A 60 8.62 -4.04 -0.81
C VAL A 60 7.44 -4.64 -0.05
N VAL A 61 6.52 -5.34 -0.70
CA VAL A 61 5.42 -6.04 -0.01
C VAL A 61 5.95 -7.13 0.93
N GLN A 62 6.95 -7.91 0.50
CA GLN A 62 7.59 -8.90 1.36
C GLN A 62 8.30 -8.27 2.58
N LYS A 63 8.94 -7.11 2.39
CA LYS A 63 9.54 -6.36 3.50
C LYS A 63 8.48 -5.81 4.44
N LEU A 64 7.35 -5.31 3.91
CA LEU A 64 6.23 -4.80 4.69
C LEU A 64 5.66 -5.89 5.60
N SER A 65 5.36 -7.08 5.05
CA SER A 65 4.81 -8.19 5.83
C SER A 65 5.78 -8.70 6.91
N LYS A 66 7.08 -8.69 6.63
CA LYS A 66 8.10 -9.03 7.64
C LYS A 66 8.22 -7.99 8.75
N LYS A 67 8.14 -6.70 8.40
CA LYS A 67 8.22 -5.59 9.37
C LYS A 67 6.97 -5.53 10.25
N TYR A 68 5.81 -5.82 9.67
CA TYR A 68 4.52 -5.78 10.35
C TYR A 68 3.79 -7.11 10.15
N PRO A 69 4.00 -8.12 11.01
CA PRO A 69 3.38 -9.44 10.85
C PRO A 69 1.84 -9.42 10.80
N TRP A 70 1.22 -8.45 11.49
CA TRP A 70 -0.22 -8.22 11.43
C TRP A 70 -0.71 -7.85 10.02
N PHE A 71 0.15 -7.28 9.16
CA PHE A 71 -0.19 -6.96 7.79
C PHE A 71 -0.53 -8.23 7.00
N SER A 72 0.34 -9.26 7.05
CA SER A 72 0.03 -10.53 6.37
C SER A 72 -1.16 -11.27 6.98
N ASN A 73 -1.41 -11.12 8.28
CA ASN A 73 -2.55 -11.77 8.93
C ASN A 73 -3.88 -11.10 8.57
N CYS A 74 -3.89 -9.78 8.40
CA CYS A 74 -5.11 -9.00 8.26
C CYS A 74 -5.33 -8.43 6.86
N VAL A 75 -4.45 -8.67 5.90
CA VAL A 75 -4.65 -8.22 4.52
C VAL A 75 -5.62 -9.15 3.78
N LYS A 76 -6.66 -8.57 3.18
CA LYS A 76 -7.67 -9.28 2.37
C LYS A 76 -7.27 -9.39 0.90
N ASP A 77 -6.66 -8.33 0.38
CA ASP A 77 -6.28 -8.22 -1.02
C ASP A 77 -5.02 -7.38 -1.15
N VAL A 78 -4.11 -7.78 -2.04
CA VAL A 78 -2.95 -7.00 -2.46
C VAL A 78 -2.77 -7.18 -3.95
N ARG A 79 -2.74 -6.08 -4.70
CA ARG A 79 -2.54 -6.11 -6.15
C ARG A 79 -1.39 -5.22 -6.56
N MET A 80 -0.65 -5.70 -7.55
CA MET A 80 0.27 -4.90 -8.33
C MET A 80 -0.40 -4.57 -9.65
N LEU A 81 -0.40 -3.29 -10.02
CA LEU A 81 -0.87 -2.80 -11.30
C LEU A 81 0.28 -2.23 -12.11
N ARG A 82 0.20 -2.38 -13.43
CA ARG A 82 1.05 -1.66 -14.38
C ARG A 82 0.20 -0.56 -15.03
N ILE A 83 0.63 0.67 -14.87
CA ILE A 83 -0.01 1.88 -15.40
C ILE A 83 0.84 2.34 -16.59
N GLU A 84 0.28 2.18 -17.79
CA GLU A 84 0.93 2.58 -19.05
C GLU A 84 0.51 4.00 -19.48
N GLU A 85 -0.72 4.41 -19.16
CA GLU A 85 -1.33 5.64 -19.66
C GLU A 85 -1.61 6.66 -18.55
N ASN A 86 -2.03 7.87 -18.94
CA ASN A 86 -2.53 8.84 -17.99
C ASN A 86 -3.74 8.27 -17.23
N ASN A 87 -3.63 8.27 -15.91
CA ASN A 87 -4.64 7.73 -15.01
C ASN A 87 -5.42 8.84 -14.27
N ASP A 88 -4.98 10.09 -14.37
CA ASP A 88 -5.71 11.22 -13.78
C ASP A 88 -6.81 11.68 -14.74
N LEU A 89 -8.05 11.43 -14.35
CA LEU A 89 -9.25 11.80 -15.09
C LEU A 89 -9.96 13.03 -14.50
N LEU A 90 -9.46 13.62 -13.42
CA LEU A 90 -10.06 14.82 -12.84
C LEU A 90 -10.19 15.96 -13.87
N PRO A 91 -9.19 16.20 -14.77
CA PRO A 91 -9.32 17.22 -15.82
C PRO A 91 -10.44 16.98 -16.83
N ALA A 92 -11.00 15.77 -16.94
CA ALA A 92 -12.06 15.45 -17.90
C ALA A 92 -13.46 15.87 -17.40
N ILE A 93 -13.60 16.18 -16.11
CA ILE A 93 -14.87 16.55 -15.46
C ILE A 93 -14.82 17.93 -14.80
N SER A 94 -13.73 18.66 -15.00
CA SER A 94 -13.48 20.02 -14.48
C SER A 94 -13.89 21.11 -15.46
#